data_AF-A0A5E4DDC1-F1
#
_entry.id   AF-A0A5E4DDC1-F1
#
_cell.length_a   1.000
_cell.length_b   1.000
_cell.length_c   1.000
_cell.angle_alpha   90.00
_cell.angle_beta   90.00
_cell.angle_gamma   90.00
#
_symmetry.space_group_name_H-M   'P 1'
#
loop_
_entity.id
_entity.type
_entity.pdbx_description
1 polymer ?
#
loop_
_entity_poly.entity_id
_entity_poly.type
_entity_poly.pdbx_seq_one_letter_code
_entity_poly.pdbx_strand_id
1 'polypeptide(L)'
;MPQILRYHVIACQQLLLENLKLTPNATSLQGEQIVISVSQDTVYLNKKAKIISSDIITTNGIVHIIDKLLSPQNLLIIPRDASGKILQNLTTVAATHGYNRFMKLIQDSDLMSVITDPIHTPVTLFWPTDQALQALAPEQQNFLFNQVNKEKLKEYLKFHVIRDSRISAADLPRRAWNTLQGSELSVKCGTDRDVVSIIPRG
;
A
#
# COMPACT_ATOMS: atom_id res chain seq x y z
N MET A 1 7.55 -4.44 2.00
CA MET A 1 8.66 -5.27 2.54
C MET A 1 9.47 -4.67 3.69
N PRO A 2 9.73 -3.35 3.83
CA PRO A 2 10.61 -2.86 4.91
C PRO A 2 10.05 -3.06 6.33
N GLN A 3 8.74 -3.24 6.48
CA GLN A 3 8.09 -3.45 7.78
C GLN A 3 8.50 -4.77 8.44
N ILE A 4 8.70 -5.85 7.66
CA ILE A 4 9.14 -7.15 8.21
C ILE A 4 10.54 -7.01 8.79
N LEU A 5 11.45 -6.35 8.06
CA LEU A 5 12.83 -6.15 8.52
C LEU A 5 12.85 -5.26 9.77
N ARG A 6 12.06 -4.19 9.80
CA ARG A 6 11.91 -3.33 10.99
C ARG A 6 11.33 -4.08 12.20
N TYR A 7 10.51 -5.10 11.98
CA TYR A 7 10.00 -5.95 13.07
C TYR A 7 11.08 -6.85 13.70
N HIS A 8 12.21 -7.08 13.00
CA HIS A 8 13.34 -7.85 13.53
C HIS A 8 14.39 -7.00 14.24
N VAL A 9 14.20 -5.67 14.27
CA VAL A 9 15.16 -4.74 14.87
C VAL A 9 14.54 -4.15 16.13
N ILE A 10 15.26 -4.19 17.24
CA ILE A 10 14.90 -3.52 18.48
C ILE A 10 15.86 -2.34 18.65
N ALA A 11 15.32 -1.14 18.88
CA ALA A 11 16.12 0.06 19.07
C ALA A 11 16.22 0.41 20.57
N CYS A 12 17.26 1.18 20.91
CA CYS A 12 17.45 1.77 22.23
C CYS A 12 17.63 0.79 23.40
N GLN A 13 17.86 -0.50 23.13
CA GLN A 13 18.12 -1.51 24.15
C GLN A 13 19.27 -2.42 23.72
N GLN A 14 20.23 -2.63 24.62
CA GLN A 14 21.25 -3.65 24.46
C GLN A 14 20.75 -4.92 25.15
N LEU A 15 20.28 -5.87 24.34
CA LEU A 15 19.69 -7.11 24.84
C LEU A 15 20.70 -8.25 24.66
N LEU A 16 21.48 -8.57 25.70
CA LEU A 16 22.20 -9.85 25.76
C LEU A 16 21.23 -10.96 26.15
N LEU A 17 21.64 -12.23 26.02
CA LEU A 17 20.80 -13.39 26.35
C LEU A 17 20.31 -13.35 27.80
N GLU A 18 21.15 -12.90 28.74
CA GLU A 18 20.77 -12.72 30.14
C GLU A 18 19.67 -11.67 30.32
N ASN A 19 19.75 -10.54 29.61
CA ASN A 19 18.72 -9.50 29.66
C ASN A 19 17.44 -9.97 28.98
N LEU A 20 17.55 -10.73 27.87
CA LEU A 20 16.41 -11.31 27.18
C LEU A 20 15.62 -12.25 28.08
N LYS A 21 16.29 -13.04 28.94
CA LYS A 21 15.60 -13.93 29.89
C LYS A 21 14.78 -13.17 30.94
N LEU A 22 15.14 -11.92 31.23
CA LEU A 22 14.46 -11.06 32.22
C LEU A 22 13.43 -10.11 31.59
N THR A 23 13.50 -9.92 30.28
CA THR A 23 12.65 -8.96 29.55
C THR A 23 11.40 -9.67 29.05
N PRO A 24 10.18 -9.30 29.48
CA PRO A 24 8.96 -9.97 29.01
C PRO A 24 8.58 -9.56 27.59
N ASN A 25 8.89 -8.32 27.19
CA ASN A 25 8.59 -7.79 25.87
C ASN A 25 9.61 -6.73 25.43
N ALA A 26 9.83 -6.63 24.12
CA ALA A 26 10.64 -5.59 23.52
C ALA A 26 9.89 -4.92 22.38
N THR A 27 10.01 -3.60 22.23
CA THR A 27 9.36 -2.87 21.15
C THR A 27 10.25 -2.89 19.91
N SER A 28 9.73 -3.40 18.80
CA SER A 28 10.44 -3.40 17.52
C SER A 28 10.48 -1.99 16.90
N LEU A 29 11.39 -1.77 15.95
CA LEU A 29 11.48 -0.52 15.19
C LEU A 29 10.25 -0.29 14.31
N GLN A 30 9.46 -1.33 14.05
CA GLN A 30 8.17 -1.23 13.38
C GLN A 30 7.08 -0.68 14.32
N GLY A 31 7.25 -0.80 15.65
CA GLY A 31 6.35 -0.27 16.68
C GLY A 31 5.58 -1.35 17.45
N GLU A 32 5.45 -2.57 16.92
CA GLU A 32 4.83 -3.69 17.63
C GLU A 32 5.79 -4.33 18.65
N GLN A 33 5.21 -4.91 19.71
CA GLN A 33 5.96 -5.65 20.71
C GLN A 33 6.29 -7.08 20.25
N ILE A 34 7.48 -7.52 20.60
CA ILE A 34 7.95 -8.91 20.52
C ILE A 34 7.87 -9.48 21.93
N VAL A 35 7.08 -10.53 22.11
CA VAL A 35 6.96 -11.24 23.39
C VAL A 35 8.15 -12.17 23.53
N ILE A 36 8.88 -12.05 24.63
CA ILE A 36 10.04 -12.89 24.91
C ILE A 36 9.64 -13.86 26.02
N SER A 37 9.96 -15.13 25.82
CA SER A 37 9.60 -16.20 26.76
C SER A 37 10.74 -17.19 26.86
N VAL A 38 10.92 -17.77 28.04
CA VAL A 38 11.98 -18.75 28.29
C VAL A 38 11.34 -20.10 28.58
N SER A 39 11.78 -21.14 27.87
CA SER A 39 11.35 -22.51 28.11
C SER A 39 12.56 -23.44 27.95
N GLN A 40 12.79 -24.33 28.92
CA GLN A 40 13.91 -25.28 28.91
C GLN A 40 15.26 -24.59 28.61
N ASP A 41 15.52 -23.48 29.30
CA ASP A 41 16.70 -22.62 29.13
C ASP A 41 16.90 -22.01 27.73
N THR A 42 15.92 -22.16 26.84
CA THR A 42 15.89 -21.59 25.50
C THR A 42 14.99 -20.36 25.46
N VAL A 43 15.45 -19.29 24.82
CA VAL A 43 14.66 -18.08 24.59
C VAL A 43 13.84 -18.19 23.30
N TYR A 44 12.55 -17.91 23.42
CA TYR A 44 11.56 -17.90 22.36
C TYR A 44 10.97 -16.50 22.17
N LEU A 45 10.95 -16.05 20.93
CA LEU A 45 10.30 -14.83 20.47
C LEU A 45 8.91 -15.16 19.91
N ASN A 46 7.90 -14.43 20.37
CA ASN A 46 6.48 -14.62 20.04
C ASN A 46 6.00 -16.08 20.19
N LYS A 47 6.60 -16.83 21.13
CA LYS A 47 6.33 -18.26 21.37
C LYS A 47 6.53 -19.16 20.14
N LYS A 48 7.21 -18.69 19.09
CA LYS A 48 7.33 -19.38 17.80
C LYS A 48 8.77 -19.53 17.33
N ALA A 49 9.53 -18.43 17.33
CA ALA A 49 10.91 -18.40 16.88
C ALA A 49 11.83 -18.63 18.07
N LYS A 50 12.81 -19.52 17.91
CA LYS A 50 13.83 -19.84 18.90
C LYS A 50 15.12 -19.11 18.56
N ILE A 51 15.79 -18.56 19.57
CA ILE A 51 17.16 -18.10 19.43
C ILE A 51 18.09 -19.33 19.39
N ILE A 52 18.85 -19.46 18.31
CA ILE A 52 19.80 -20.57 18.08
C ILE A 52 21.25 -20.16 18.33
N SER A 53 21.56 -18.87 18.22
CA SER A 53 22.85 -18.28 18.59
C SER A 53 22.60 -16.87 19.10
N SER A 54 23.25 -16.48 20.18
CA SER A 54 23.07 -15.19 20.84
C SER A 54 24.38 -14.47 21.05
N ASP A 55 24.28 -13.21 21.46
CA ASP A 55 25.39 -12.40 22.00
C ASP A 55 26.54 -12.17 21.01
N ILE A 56 26.21 -12.10 19.71
CA ILE A 56 27.16 -11.69 18.68
C ILE A 56 27.26 -10.17 18.74
N ILE A 57 28.25 -9.68 19.49
CA ILE A 57 28.51 -8.25 19.65
C ILE A 57 29.19 -7.71 18.40
N THR A 58 28.64 -6.63 17.86
CA THR A 58 29.16 -5.90 16.69
C THR A 58 29.42 -4.44 17.07
N THR A 59 30.05 -3.68 16.17
CA THR A 59 30.30 -2.24 16.39
C THR A 59 29.03 -1.41 16.59
N ASN A 60 27.89 -1.88 16.08
CA ASN A 60 26.63 -1.13 16.05
C ASN A 60 25.49 -1.79 16.84
N GLY A 61 25.76 -2.88 17.59
CA GLY A 61 24.74 -3.57 18.38
C GLY A 61 25.00 -5.06 18.58
N ILE A 62 23.96 -5.79 18.97
CA ILE A 62 24.00 -7.23 19.23
C ILE A 62 23.14 -7.96 18.21
N VAL A 63 23.66 -9.05 17.66
CA VAL A 63 22.93 -9.94 16.76
C VAL A 63 22.57 -11.23 17.49
N HIS A 64 21.29 -11.62 17.38
CA HIS A 64 20.79 -12.93 17.78
C HIS A 64 20.26 -13.64 16.53
N ILE A 65 20.70 -14.88 16.31
CA ILE A 65 20.24 -15.71 15.20
C ILE A 65 19.02 -16.51 15.65
N ILE A 66 17.97 -16.49 14.85
CA ILE A 66 16.71 -17.19 15.10
C ILE A 66 16.40 -18.21 14.01
N ASP A 67 15.66 -19.26 14.38
CA ASP A 67 15.28 -20.34 13.46
C ASP A 67 14.09 -20.01 12.55
N LYS A 68 13.33 -18.95 12.84
CA LYS A 68 12.11 -18.58 12.11
C LYS A 68 11.96 -17.08 11.97
N LEU A 69 11.35 -16.66 10.86
CA LEU A 69 10.97 -15.27 10.61
C LEU A 69 9.93 -14.79 11.64
N LEU A 70 10.16 -13.60 12.20
CA LEU A 70 9.17 -12.89 12.99
C LEU A 70 8.17 -12.17 12.06
N SER A 71 6.89 -12.49 12.21
CA SER A 71 5.82 -11.81 11.50
C SER A 71 5.06 -10.89 12.46
N PRO A 72 5.03 -9.57 12.21
CA PRO A 72 4.19 -8.67 12.99
C PRO A 72 2.71 -9.02 12.82
N GLN A 73 1.91 -8.78 13.85
CA GLN A 73 0.48 -9.10 13.86
C GLN A 73 -0.26 -8.24 12.83
N ASN A 74 0.18 -7.01 12.57
CA ASN A 74 -0.41 -6.14 11.56
C ASN A 74 -0.29 -6.64 10.11
N LEU A 75 0.64 -7.54 9.80
CA LEU A 75 0.66 -8.21 8.49
C LEU A 75 -0.42 -9.30 8.38
N LEU A 76 -0.95 -9.76 9.51
CA LEU A 76 -2.08 -10.68 9.59
C LEU A 76 -3.42 -9.95 9.74
N ILE A 77 -3.41 -8.65 10.05
CA ILE A 77 -4.62 -7.83 10.01
C ILE A 77 -4.95 -7.63 8.53
N ILE A 78 -5.87 -8.43 8.03
CA ILE A 78 -6.58 -8.12 6.81
C ILE A 78 -7.28 -6.79 7.07
N PRO A 79 -6.89 -5.69 6.40
CA PRO A 79 -7.49 -4.40 6.67
C PRO A 79 -8.99 -4.54 6.41
N ARG A 80 -9.83 -4.06 7.33
CA ARG A 80 -11.29 -4.12 7.20
C ARG A 80 -11.84 -2.71 7.26
N ASP A 81 -12.87 -2.43 6.46
CA ASP A 81 -13.61 -1.18 6.62
C ASP A 81 -14.52 -1.23 7.85
N ALA A 82 -15.20 -0.12 8.14
CA ALA A 82 -16.13 -0.01 9.26
C ALA A 82 -17.30 -1.02 9.21
N SER A 83 -17.54 -1.65 8.04
CA SER A 83 -18.55 -2.69 7.86
C SER A 83 -17.98 -4.12 7.99
N GLY A 84 -16.70 -4.26 8.33
CA GLY A 84 -16.03 -5.55 8.47
C GLY A 84 -15.58 -6.18 7.15
N LYS A 85 -15.77 -5.49 6.01
CA LYS A 85 -15.37 -5.97 4.69
C LYS A 85 -13.86 -5.90 4.54
N ILE A 86 -13.28 -6.99 4.06
CA ILE A 86 -11.86 -7.07 3.73
C ILE A 86 -11.52 -6.02 2.65
N LEU A 87 -10.63 -5.10 3.02
CA LEU A 87 -9.99 -4.16 2.14
C LEU A 87 -8.92 -4.91 1.35
N GLN A 88 -9.06 -4.88 0.03
CA GLN A 88 -8.09 -5.45 -0.90
C GLN A 88 -7.12 -4.36 -1.33
N ASN A 89 -5.86 -4.73 -1.56
CA ASN A 89 -4.90 -3.77 -2.12
C ASN A 89 -5.21 -3.51 -3.61
N LEU A 90 -4.71 -2.39 -4.13
CA LEU A 90 -4.98 -1.96 -5.50
C LEU A 90 -4.51 -2.98 -6.55
N THR A 91 -3.34 -3.60 -6.32
CA THR A 91 -2.74 -4.60 -7.21
C THR A 91 -3.57 -5.88 -7.33
N THR A 92 -4.11 -6.38 -6.22
CA THR A 92 -4.96 -7.59 -6.19
C THR A 92 -6.27 -7.30 -6.90
N VAL A 93 -6.90 -6.14 -6.63
CA VAL A 93 -8.14 -5.76 -7.34
C VAL A 93 -7.91 -5.71 -8.85
N ALA A 94 -6.80 -5.09 -9.29
CA ALA A 94 -6.44 -5.01 -10.70
C ALA A 94 -6.23 -6.39 -11.34
N ALA A 95 -5.48 -7.27 -10.67
CA ALA A 95 -5.21 -8.62 -11.16
C ALA A 95 -6.50 -9.45 -11.26
N THR A 96 -7.37 -9.38 -10.25
CA THR A 96 -8.63 -10.14 -10.21
C THR A 96 -9.62 -9.69 -11.28
N HIS A 97 -9.65 -8.40 -11.65
CA HIS A 97 -10.62 -7.86 -12.59
C HIS A 97 -10.05 -7.61 -14.00
N GLY A 98 -8.80 -8.02 -14.25
CA GLY A 98 -8.17 -7.87 -15.56
C GLY A 98 -7.87 -6.41 -15.93
N TYR A 99 -7.48 -5.60 -14.95
CA TYR A 99 -7.09 -4.20 -15.15
C TYR A 99 -5.57 -3.99 -15.13
N ASN A 100 -4.84 -4.96 -15.67
CA ASN A 100 -3.39 -5.07 -15.51
C ASN A 100 -2.63 -3.99 -16.30
N ARG A 101 -3.15 -3.55 -17.45
CA ARG A 101 -2.43 -2.57 -18.28
C ARG A 101 -2.40 -1.20 -17.62
N PHE A 102 -3.52 -0.73 -17.10
CA PHE A 102 -3.55 0.55 -16.38
C PHE A 102 -2.78 0.48 -15.06
N MET A 103 -2.84 -0.67 -14.35
CA MET A 103 -2.01 -0.89 -13.15
C MET A 103 -0.53 -0.71 -13.46
N LYS A 104 -0.07 -1.27 -14.58
CA LYS A 104 1.29 -1.12 -15.05
C LYS A 104 1.65 0.34 -15.33
N LEU A 105 0.75 1.13 -15.93
CA LEU A 105 0.97 2.57 -16.13
C LEU A 105 1.12 3.33 -14.80
N ILE A 106 0.32 2.99 -13.78
CA ILE A 106 0.45 3.57 -12.42
C ILE A 106 1.81 3.21 -11.80
N GLN A 107 2.26 1.97 -11.98
CA GLN A 107 3.56 1.51 -11.47
C GLN A 107 4.72 2.19 -12.19
N ASP A 108 4.73 2.17 -13.53
CA ASP A 108 5.79 2.71 -14.36
C ASP A 108 5.94 4.25 -14.22
N SER A 109 4.86 4.94 -13.84
CA SER A 109 4.85 6.40 -13.58
C SER A 109 5.17 6.81 -12.14
N ASP A 110 5.46 5.84 -11.26
CA ASP A 110 5.66 6.08 -9.82
C ASP A 110 4.49 6.82 -9.16
N LEU A 111 3.26 6.60 -9.65
CA LEU A 111 2.07 7.25 -9.12
C LEU A 111 1.51 6.51 -7.89
N MET A 112 1.89 5.25 -7.70
CA MET A 112 1.43 4.45 -6.56
C MET A 112 1.74 5.12 -5.22
N SER A 113 2.94 5.67 -5.05
CA SER A 113 3.35 6.34 -3.82
C SER A 113 2.47 7.56 -3.50
N VAL A 114 2.06 8.31 -4.52
CA VAL A 114 1.18 9.48 -4.40
C VAL A 114 -0.25 9.07 -4.04
N ILE A 115 -0.77 8.02 -4.69
CA ILE A 115 -2.13 7.50 -4.41
C ILE A 115 -2.22 6.95 -3.00
N THR A 116 -1.15 6.30 -2.51
CA THR A 116 -1.10 5.74 -1.15
C THR A 116 -0.64 6.74 -0.09
N ASP A 117 -0.39 7.99 -0.46
CA ASP A 117 0.03 9.02 0.49
C ASP A 117 -1.13 9.31 1.47
N PRO A 118 -0.88 9.27 2.79
CA PRO A 118 -1.89 9.59 3.79
C PRO A 118 -2.56 10.96 3.60
N ILE A 119 -1.85 11.95 3.03
CA ILE A 119 -2.36 13.30 2.77
C ILE A 119 -3.53 13.27 1.77
N HIS A 120 -3.53 12.32 0.84
CA HIS A 120 -4.54 12.19 -0.20
C HIS A 120 -5.61 11.14 0.09
N THR A 121 -5.52 10.47 1.24
CA THR A 121 -6.42 9.37 1.60
C THR A 121 -7.64 9.90 2.36
N PRO A 122 -8.87 9.49 2.02
CA PRO A 122 -9.23 8.49 1.00
C PRO A 122 -9.25 9.04 -0.42
N VAL A 123 -9.01 8.17 -1.40
CA VAL A 123 -9.12 8.47 -2.84
C VAL A 123 -10.32 7.78 -3.48
N THR A 124 -10.84 8.35 -4.57
CA THR A 124 -11.77 7.68 -5.49
C THR A 124 -11.11 7.58 -6.86
N LEU A 125 -10.92 6.36 -7.38
CA LEU A 125 -10.18 6.10 -8.61
C LEU A 125 -11.14 5.71 -9.76
N PHE A 126 -11.02 6.39 -10.90
CA PHE A 126 -11.67 6.00 -12.15
C PHE A 126 -10.72 5.15 -12.97
N TRP A 127 -11.06 3.87 -13.09
CA TRP A 127 -10.16 2.88 -13.65
C TRP A 127 -10.68 2.37 -15.01
N PRO A 128 -9.99 2.66 -16.14
CA PRO A 128 -10.36 2.13 -17.45
C PRO A 128 -10.00 0.64 -17.59
N THR A 129 -10.87 -0.13 -18.22
CA THR A 129 -10.60 -1.56 -18.48
C THR A 129 -9.49 -1.73 -19.51
N ASP A 130 -8.82 -2.90 -19.52
CA ASP A 130 -7.80 -3.22 -20.52
C ASP A 130 -8.36 -3.15 -21.95
N GLN A 131 -9.63 -3.52 -22.15
CA GLN A 131 -10.33 -3.37 -23.43
C GLN A 131 -10.53 -1.90 -23.80
N ALA A 132 -10.88 -1.03 -22.85
CA ALA A 132 -11.03 0.40 -23.13
C ALA A 132 -9.69 1.03 -23.56
N LEU A 133 -8.58 0.60 -22.96
CA LEU A 133 -7.23 1.02 -23.37
C LEU A 133 -6.84 0.47 -24.75
N GLN A 134 -7.25 -0.76 -25.09
CA GLN A 134 -7.01 -1.36 -26.42
C GLN A 134 -7.82 -0.68 -27.53
N ALA A 135 -9.00 -0.16 -27.20
CA ALA A 135 -9.87 0.54 -28.15
C ALA A 135 -9.39 1.96 -28.50
N LEU A 136 -8.38 2.48 -27.80
CA LEU A 136 -7.79 3.78 -28.10
C LEU A 136 -7.09 3.79 -29.47
N ALA A 137 -7.03 4.96 -30.10
CA ALA A 137 -6.31 5.13 -31.36
C ALA A 137 -4.81 4.78 -31.18
N PRO A 138 -4.11 4.28 -32.22
CA PRO A 138 -2.70 3.89 -32.12
C PRO A 138 -1.79 4.99 -31.57
N GLU A 139 -2.05 6.24 -31.94
CA GLU A 139 -1.33 7.42 -31.46
C GLU A 139 -1.44 7.60 -29.94
N GLN A 140 -2.65 7.40 -29.39
CA GLN A 140 -2.90 7.48 -27.95
C GLN A 140 -2.24 6.32 -27.21
N GLN A 141 -2.30 5.10 -27.75
CA GLN A 141 -1.60 3.96 -27.17
C GLN A 141 -0.08 4.20 -27.15
N ASN A 142 0.47 4.71 -28.25
CA ASN A 142 1.89 5.09 -28.32
C ASN A 142 2.24 6.17 -27.30
N PHE A 143 1.35 7.16 -27.07
CA PHE A 143 1.57 8.15 -26.03
C PHE A 143 1.64 7.52 -24.63
N LEU A 144 0.71 6.63 -24.30
CA LEU A 144 0.58 6.02 -22.98
C LEU A 144 1.74 5.09 -22.62
N PHE A 145 2.28 4.33 -23.57
CA PHE A 145 3.30 3.31 -23.29
C PHE A 145 4.74 3.75 -23.65
N ASN A 146 4.93 4.99 -24.10
CA ASN A 146 6.25 5.52 -24.40
C ASN A 146 6.90 6.15 -23.16
N GLN A 147 8.09 5.66 -22.80
CA GLN A 147 8.91 6.11 -21.67
C GLN A 147 9.19 7.62 -21.69
N VAL A 148 9.33 8.22 -22.88
CA VAL A 148 9.60 9.67 -23.04
C VAL A 148 8.44 10.51 -22.48
N ASN A 149 7.22 9.98 -22.50
CA ASN A 149 6.03 10.70 -22.04
C ASN A 149 5.72 10.48 -20.56
N LYS A 150 6.58 9.79 -19.80
CA LYS A 150 6.30 9.37 -18.41
C LYS A 150 5.77 10.51 -17.52
N GLU A 151 6.35 11.70 -17.57
CA GLU A 151 5.88 12.85 -16.77
C GLU A 151 4.51 13.35 -17.20
N LYS A 152 4.25 13.45 -18.51
CA LYS A 152 2.94 13.86 -19.04
C LYS A 152 1.88 12.80 -18.75
N LEU A 153 2.25 11.52 -18.85
CA LEU A 153 1.41 10.38 -18.47
C LEU A 153 1.06 10.45 -16.99
N LYS A 154 2.02 10.77 -16.11
CA LYS A 154 1.78 10.90 -14.68
C LYS A 154 0.69 11.94 -14.39
N GLU A 155 0.74 13.11 -15.04
CA GLU A 155 -0.31 14.12 -14.93
C GLU A 155 -1.66 13.63 -15.46
N TYR A 156 -1.67 12.94 -16.60
CA TYR A 156 -2.89 12.33 -17.16
C TYR A 156 -3.51 11.29 -16.20
N LEU A 157 -2.69 10.45 -15.58
CA LEU A 157 -3.14 9.44 -14.62
C LEU A 157 -3.65 10.08 -13.32
N LYS A 158 -3.02 11.17 -12.85
CA LYS A 158 -3.50 11.93 -11.68
C LYS A 158 -4.93 12.45 -11.87
N PHE A 159 -5.34 12.78 -13.09
CA PHE A 159 -6.72 13.22 -13.38
C PHE A 159 -7.75 12.12 -13.12
N HIS A 160 -7.36 10.85 -13.20
CA HIS A 160 -8.24 9.71 -12.94
C HIS A 160 -8.46 9.46 -11.44
N VAL A 161 -7.82 10.23 -10.57
CA VAL A 161 -7.88 10.07 -9.11
C VAL A 161 -8.49 11.32 -8.48
N ILE A 162 -9.66 11.19 -7.87
CA ILE A 162 -10.19 12.20 -6.95
C ILE A 162 -9.48 12.04 -5.60
N ARG A 163 -8.99 13.14 -5.05
CA ARG A 163 -8.30 13.19 -3.76
C ARG A 163 -9.25 13.53 -2.61
N ASP A 164 -8.84 13.16 -1.40
CA ASP A 164 -9.42 13.59 -0.12
C ASP A 164 -10.91 13.22 0.06
N SER A 165 -11.44 12.29 -0.72
CA SER A 165 -12.86 11.93 -0.72
C SER A 165 -13.12 10.49 -1.21
N ARG A 166 -13.94 9.77 -0.45
CA ARG A 166 -14.60 8.51 -0.86
C ARG A 166 -16.01 8.85 -1.34
N ILE A 167 -16.27 8.68 -2.62
CA ILE A 167 -17.51 9.16 -3.24
C ILE A 167 -18.39 7.99 -3.64
N SER A 168 -19.67 8.05 -3.27
CA SER A 168 -20.68 7.10 -3.74
C SER A 168 -21.15 7.47 -5.15
N ALA A 169 -21.65 6.50 -5.92
CA ALA A 169 -22.19 6.76 -7.25
C ALA A 169 -23.34 7.80 -7.23
N ALA A 170 -24.14 7.85 -6.16
CA ALA A 170 -25.24 8.79 -6.00
C ALA A 170 -24.77 10.23 -5.73
N ASP A 171 -23.60 10.40 -5.11
CA ASP A 171 -23.06 11.71 -4.78
C ASP A 171 -22.17 12.27 -5.88
N LEU A 172 -21.63 11.40 -6.73
CA LEU A 172 -20.72 11.77 -7.80
C LEU A 172 -21.22 12.91 -8.72
N PRO A 173 -22.48 12.92 -9.20
CA PRO A 173 -22.97 13.99 -10.07
C PRO A 173 -23.40 15.27 -9.32
N ARG A 174 -23.37 15.28 -7.98
CA ARG A 174 -23.89 16.43 -7.19
C ARG A 174 -23.00 17.66 -7.26
N ARG A 175 -21.69 17.50 -7.49
CA ARG A 175 -20.72 18.60 -7.54
C ARG A 175 -19.48 18.23 -8.36
N ALA A 176 -18.60 19.22 -8.55
CA ALA A 176 -17.26 19.01 -9.05
C ALA A 176 -16.32 18.52 -7.93
N TRP A 177 -15.29 17.76 -8.31
CA TRP A 177 -14.35 17.14 -7.39
C TRP A 177 -12.91 17.42 -7.80
N ASN A 178 -12.06 17.75 -6.83
CA ASN A 178 -10.65 17.99 -7.10
C ASN A 178 -9.91 16.68 -7.37
N THR A 179 -9.17 16.64 -8.48
CA THR A 179 -8.31 15.50 -8.82
C THR A 179 -6.92 15.66 -8.22
N LEU A 180 -6.10 14.60 -8.22
CA LEU A 180 -4.68 14.69 -7.86
C LEU A 180 -3.88 15.57 -8.84
N GLN A 181 -4.39 15.79 -10.05
CA GLN A 181 -3.76 16.63 -11.05
C GLN A 181 -3.98 18.13 -10.75
N GLY A 182 -5.00 18.45 -9.96
CA GLY A 182 -5.35 19.81 -9.53
C GLY A 182 -6.60 20.37 -10.21
N SER A 183 -6.96 19.87 -11.38
CA SER A 183 -8.22 20.25 -12.05
C SER A 183 -9.45 19.61 -11.40
N GLU A 184 -10.60 20.24 -11.66
CA GLU A 184 -11.90 19.75 -11.22
C GLU A 184 -12.49 18.75 -12.22
N LEU A 185 -13.05 17.67 -11.68
CA LEU A 185 -13.75 16.62 -12.41
C LEU A 185 -15.23 16.69 -12.08
N SER A 186 -16.06 16.90 -13.10
CA SER A 186 -17.52 16.89 -13.00
C SER A 186 -18.09 15.68 -13.71
N VAL A 187 -19.11 15.07 -13.12
CA VAL A 187 -19.78 13.90 -13.67
C VAL A 187 -21.24 14.22 -13.93
N LYS A 188 -21.75 13.79 -15.08
CA LYS A 188 -23.17 13.90 -15.42
C LYS A 188 -23.78 12.52 -15.64
N CYS A 189 -25.01 12.34 -15.19
CA CYS A 189 -25.80 11.16 -15.52
C CYS A 189 -26.29 11.27 -16.96
N GLY A 190 -26.02 10.25 -17.76
CA GLY A 190 -26.67 10.07 -19.07
C GLY A 190 -28.08 9.50 -18.90
N THR A 191 -28.99 9.78 -19.84
CA THR A 191 -30.32 9.16 -19.87
C THR A 191 -30.25 7.84 -20.64
N ASP A 192 -30.49 6.71 -19.96
CA ASP A 192 -30.74 5.32 -20.38
C ASP A 192 -29.92 4.65 -21.51
N ARG A 193 -29.10 5.37 -22.27
CA ARG A 193 -28.20 4.84 -23.31
C ARG A 193 -26.81 5.47 -23.33
N ASP A 194 -26.59 6.53 -22.54
CA ASP A 194 -25.30 7.24 -22.51
C ASP A 194 -24.46 6.90 -21.28
N VAL A 195 -23.20 6.60 -21.55
CA VAL A 195 -22.14 6.36 -20.57
C VAL A 195 -21.95 7.61 -19.70
N VAL A 196 -21.78 7.41 -18.39
CA VAL A 196 -21.40 8.45 -17.44
C VAL A 196 -20.24 9.26 -18.02
N SER A 197 -20.48 10.55 -18.29
CA SER A 197 -19.51 11.42 -18.94
C SER A 197 -18.69 12.17 -17.89
N ILE A 198 -17.37 12.00 -17.95
CA ILE A 198 -16.39 12.67 -17.10
C ILE A 198 -15.92 13.93 -17.84
N ILE A 199 -16.18 15.10 -17.26
CA ILE A 199 -15.88 16.39 -17.89
C ILE A 199 -14.78 17.10 -17.07
N PRO A 200 -13.59 17.35 -17.65
CA PRO A 200 -12.60 18.22 -17.06
C PRO A 200 -13.11 19.67 -17.05
N ARG A 201 -12.98 20.37 -15.93
CA ARG A 201 -13.11 21.84 -15.89
C ARG A 201 -11.71 22.44 -15.72
N GLY A 202 -11.32 23.24 -16.69
CA GLY A 202 -10.09 24.03 -16.69
C GLY A 202 -10.23 25.31 -15.91
#